data_AF-A0A8T5WNR7-F1
#
_entry.id   AF-A0A8T5WNR7-F1
#
_cell.length_a   1.000
_cell.length_b   1.000
_cell.length_c   1.000
_cell.angle_alpha   90.00
_cell.angle_beta   90.00
_cell.angle_gamma   90.00
#
_symmetry.space_group_name_H-M   'P 1'
#
loop_
_entity.id
_entity.type
_entity.pdbx_description
1 polymer ?
#
loop_
_entity_poly.entity_id
_entity_poly.type
_entity_poly.pdbx_seq_one_letter_code
_entity_poly.pdbx_strand_id
1 'polypeptide(L)'
;MIKVSKDMPLAEITLRKYEKPYEMSRRDLIRKICLSTGLLQPGDSRDVVVDIFQILLETKTEMSCEEIREAVVERRKEAKLPLNGIAPSNIRRQVKRLRDLYFVEKVRNNYR
;
A
#
# COMPACT_ATOMS: atom_id res chain seq x y z
N MET A 1 -4.25 -30.60 47.20
CA MET A 1 -3.76 -29.44 46.43
C MET A 1 -4.69 -28.27 46.70
N ILE A 2 -4.16 -27.15 47.20
CA ILE A 2 -4.94 -25.95 47.53
C ILE A 2 -5.41 -25.32 46.23
N LYS A 3 -6.73 -25.19 46.04
CA LYS A 3 -7.34 -24.56 44.87
C LYS A 3 -7.23 -23.04 45.05
N VAL A 4 -6.12 -22.47 44.58
CA VAL A 4 -5.90 -21.02 44.61
C VAL A 4 -6.86 -20.39 43.60
N SER A 5 -7.77 -19.54 44.09
CA SER A 5 -8.62 -18.69 43.24
C SER A 5 -7.70 -17.75 42.47
N LYS A 6 -7.66 -17.89 41.14
CA LYS A 6 -6.91 -16.98 40.27
C LYS A 6 -7.85 -15.86 39.87
N ASP A 7 -7.52 -14.63 40.23
CA ASP A 7 -8.20 -13.46 39.70
C ASP A 7 -7.97 -13.39 38.19
N MET A 8 -9.04 -13.52 37.41
CA MET A 8 -9.04 -13.35 35.96
C MET A 8 -9.71 -12.01 35.62
N PRO A 9 -9.12 -11.21 34.73
CA PRO A 9 -9.73 -9.98 34.28
C PRO A 9 -11.02 -10.28 33.49
N LEU A 10 -12.08 -9.52 33.76
CA LEU A 10 -13.35 -9.60 33.03
C LEU A 10 -13.26 -9.01 31.61
N ALA A 11 -12.27 -8.13 31.36
CA ALA A 11 -11.95 -7.57 30.06
C ALA A 11 -10.48 -7.13 29.99
N GLU A 12 -9.85 -7.26 28.82
CA GLU A 12 -8.48 -6.81 28.55
C GLU A 12 -8.44 -5.94 27.29
N ILE A 13 -7.64 -4.86 27.32
CA ILE A 13 -7.30 -4.05 26.15
C ILE A 13 -5.82 -4.26 25.86
N THR A 14 -5.50 -5.01 24.79
CA THR A 14 -4.11 -5.21 24.37
C THR A 14 -3.65 -4.05 23.49
N LEU A 15 -2.82 -3.17 24.03
CA LEU A 15 -2.15 -2.12 23.26
C LEU A 15 -0.99 -2.75 22.47
N ARG A 16 -1.13 -2.85 21.16
CA ARG A 16 -0.04 -3.35 20.30
C ARG A 16 1.07 -2.30 20.22
N LYS A 17 2.31 -2.71 20.47
CA LYS A 17 3.48 -1.87 20.24
C LYS A 17 3.58 -1.58 18.73
N TYR A 18 3.81 -0.32 18.37
CA TYR A 18 4.08 0.04 16.98
C TYR A 18 5.30 -0.72 16.47
N GLU A 19 5.18 -1.34 15.29
CA GLU A 19 6.33 -1.91 14.61
C GLU A 19 7.29 -0.78 14.23
N LYS A 20 8.55 -0.94 14.61
CA LYS A 20 9.60 -0.02 14.20
C LYS A 20 9.84 -0.22 12.70
N PRO A 21 9.79 0.85 11.88
CA PRO A 21 9.88 0.72 10.42
C PRO A 21 11.30 0.50 9.90
N TYR A 22 12.31 0.48 10.78
CA TYR A 22 13.73 0.63 10.40
C TYR A 22 14.29 -0.51 9.55
N GLU A 23 13.76 -1.73 9.68
CA GLU A 23 14.22 -2.91 8.94
C GLU A 23 13.34 -3.23 7.71
N MET A 24 12.28 -2.45 7.48
CA MET A 24 11.31 -2.76 6.43
C MET A 24 11.71 -2.14 5.10
N SER A 25 11.43 -2.87 4.01
CA SER A 25 11.63 -2.33 2.67
C SER A 25 10.70 -1.15 2.43
N ARG A 26 11.09 -0.25 1.52
CA ARG A 26 10.25 0.90 1.12
C ARG A 26 8.86 0.45 0.68
N ARG A 27 8.79 -0.64 -0.08
CA ARG A 27 7.54 -1.24 -0.57
C ARG A 27 6.65 -1.75 0.58
N ASP A 28 7.24 -2.38 1.60
CA ASP A 28 6.48 -2.89 2.75
C ASP A 28 5.90 -1.76 3.60
N LEU A 29 6.64 -0.67 3.76
CA LEU A 29 6.14 0.53 4.44
C LEU A 29 4.94 1.12 3.70
N ILE A 30 5.03 1.24 2.38
CA ILE A 30 3.92 1.74 1.54
C ILE A 30 2.73 0.78 1.60
N ARG A 31 2.98 -0.53 1.57
CA ARG A 31 1.93 -1.55 1.74
C ARG A 31 1.18 -1.37 3.04
N LYS A 32 1.86 -1.06 4.14
CA LYS A 32 1.22 -0.78 5.44
C LYS A 32 0.37 0.48 5.41
N ILE A 33 0.82 1.53 4.73
CA ILE A 33 0.00 2.72 4.51
C ILE A 33 -1.25 2.34 3.70
N CYS A 34 -1.11 1.55 2.64
CA CYS A 34 -2.26 1.09 1.87
C CYS A 34 -3.23 0.22 2.68
N LEU A 35 -2.73 -0.63 3.58
CA LEU A 35 -3.58 -1.44 4.48
C LEU A 35 -4.31 -0.58 5.51
N SER A 36 -3.60 0.35 6.17
CA SER A 36 -4.17 1.23 7.21
C SER A 36 -5.21 2.21 6.66
N THR A 37 -5.10 2.60 5.39
CA THR A 37 -6.01 3.53 4.71
C THR A 37 -7.14 2.83 3.95
N GLY A 38 -7.17 1.49 3.97
CA GLY A 38 -8.16 0.69 3.24
C GLY A 38 -7.97 0.61 1.73
N LEU A 39 -6.86 1.15 1.19
CA LEU A 39 -6.50 1.01 -0.23
C LEU A 39 -6.21 -0.43 -0.62
N LEU A 40 -5.67 -1.20 0.31
CA LEU A 40 -5.39 -2.63 0.19
C LEU A 40 -6.10 -3.36 1.34
N GLN A 41 -6.62 -4.55 1.06
CA GLN A 41 -7.20 -5.42 2.09
C GLN A 41 -6.27 -6.59 2.39
N PRO A 42 -6.30 -7.13 3.63
CA PRO A 42 -5.60 -8.38 3.94
C PRO A 42 -6.03 -9.49 2.98
N GLY A 43 -5.08 -10.23 2.42
CA GLY A 43 -5.34 -11.30 1.46
C GLY A 43 -5.52 -10.86 0.00
N ASP A 44 -5.46 -9.55 -0.31
CA ASP A 44 -5.48 -9.10 -1.69
C ASP A 44 -4.14 -9.40 -2.39
N SER A 45 -4.19 -10.28 -3.39
CA SER A 45 -3.05 -10.65 -4.23
C SER A 45 -2.73 -9.60 -5.31
N ARG A 46 -3.67 -8.68 -5.59
CA ARG A 46 -3.52 -7.60 -6.58
C ARG A 46 -3.13 -6.30 -5.89
N ASP A 47 -1.90 -6.28 -5.41
CA ASP A 47 -1.30 -5.19 -4.64
C ASP A 47 -0.70 -4.06 -5.50
N VAL A 48 -1.08 -3.94 -6.78
CA VAL A 48 -0.48 -2.97 -7.72
C VAL A 48 -0.62 -1.51 -7.28
N VAL A 49 -1.59 -1.21 -6.43
CA VAL A 49 -1.75 0.12 -5.83
C VAL A 49 -0.52 0.53 -5.01
N VAL A 50 0.17 -0.43 -4.40
CA VAL A 50 1.40 -0.20 -3.64
C VAL A 50 2.51 0.28 -4.58
N ASP A 51 2.67 -0.37 -5.73
CA ASP A 51 3.71 -0.02 -6.70
C ASP A 51 3.41 1.32 -7.38
N ILE A 52 2.14 1.56 -7.74
CA ILE A 52 1.69 2.85 -8.29
C ILE A 52 1.98 3.98 -7.30
N PHE A 53 1.61 3.78 -6.03
CA PHE A 53 1.81 4.80 -5.01
C PHE A 53 3.29 5.05 -4.75
N GLN A 54 4.11 3.99 -4.73
CA GLN A 54 5.55 4.12 -4.61
C GLN A 54 6.17 4.93 -5.74
N ILE A 55 5.79 4.65 -6.99
CA ILE A 55 6.28 5.38 -8.16
C ILE A 55 5.94 6.87 -8.08
N LEU A 56 4.70 7.19 -7.71
CA LEU A 56 4.26 8.59 -7.58
C LEU A 56 4.93 9.32 -6.40
N LEU A 57 5.30 8.61 -5.32
CA LEU A 57 6.07 9.20 -4.23
C LEU A 57 7.55 9.45 -4.58
N GLU A 58 8.11 8.65 -5.49
CA GLU A 58 9.53 8.70 -5.85
C GLU A 58 9.79 9.60 -7.07
N THR A 59 8.80 9.76 -7.94
CA THR A 59 8.90 10.66 -9.08
C THR A 59 8.93 12.12 -8.64
N LYS A 60 9.72 12.95 -9.33
CA LYS A 60 9.74 14.41 -9.13
C LYS A 60 8.91 15.15 -10.17
N THR A 61 8.40 14.42 -11.16
CA THR A 61 7.69 14.96 -12.32
C THR A 61 6.31 14.33 -12.41
N GLU A 62 5.36 15.10 -12.95
CA GLU A 62 4.01 14.62 -13.22
C GLU A 62 4.05 13.46 -14.24
N MET A 63 3.27 12.41 -14.00
CA MET A 63 3.19 11.24 -14.88
C MET A 63 1.77 10.99 -15.36
N SER A 64 1.60 10.64 -16.62
CA SER A 64 0.37 10.11 -17.19
C SER A 64 0.11 8.67 -16.73
N CYS A 65 -1.13 8.20 -16.88
CA CYS A 65 -1.48 6.82 -16.52
C CYS A 65 -0.69 5.75 -17.31
N GLU A 66 -0.26 6.04 -18.54
CA GLU A 66 0.53 5.09 -19.33
C GLU A 66 1.99 5.07 -18.88
N GLU A 67 2.60 6.22 -18.60
CA GLU A 67 3.96 6.29 -18.02
C GLU A 67 4.00 5.59 -16.65
N ILE A 68 2.97 5.77 -15.81
CA ILE A 68 2.84 5.05 -14.54
C ILE A 68 2.77 3.54 -14.79
N ARG A 69 2.00 3.09 -15.79
CA ARG A 69 1.87 1.66 -16.11
C ARG A 69 3.20 1.05 -16.53
N GLU A 70 3.95 1.73 -17.39
CA GLU A 70 5.26 1.29 -17.85
C GLU A 70 6.24 1.18 -16.68
N ALA A 71 6.32 2.22 -15.84
CA ALA A 71 7.16 2.23 -14.64
C ALA A 71 6.77 1.12 -13.63
N VAL A 72 5.47 0.80 -13.48
CA VAL A 72 5.01 -0.32 -12.65
C VAL A 72 5.50 -1.66 -13.20
N VAL A 73 5.44 -1.85 -14.52
CA VAL A 73 5.88 -3.10 -15.16
C VAL A 73 7.38 -3.29 -14.99
N GLU A 74 8.17 -2.24 -15.20
CA GLU A 74 9.63 -2.28 -15.01
C GLU A 74 9.99 -2.62 -13.57
N ARG A 75 9.43 -1.88 -12.59
CA ARG A 75 9.71 -2.08 -11.17
C ARG A 75 9.31 -3.47 -10.69
N ARG A 76 8.20 -4.03 -11.19
CA ARG A 76 7.79 -5.41 -10.88
C ARG A 76 8.72 -6.45 -11.48
N LYS A 77 9.24 -6.23 -12.70
CA LYS A 77 10.24 -7.12 -13.32
C LYS A 77 11.54 -7.12 -12.51
N GLU A 78 12.03 -5.95 -12.12
CA GLU A 78 13.24 -5.79 -11.30
C GLU A 78 13.09 -6.50 -9.94
N ALA A 79 11.94 -6.32 -9.29
CA ALA A 79 11.63 -6.97 -8.02
C ALA A 79 11.21 -8.45 -8.15
N LYS A 80 11.20 -9.00 -9.37
CA LYS A 80 10.74 -10.38 -9.68
C LYS A 80 9.34 -10.69 -9.15
N LEU A 81 8.46 -9.69 -9.20
CA LEU A 81 7.07 -9.79 -8.76
C LEU A 81 6.15 -10.19 -9.93
N PRO A 82 5.05 -10.91 -9.66
CA PRO A 82 4.05 -11.23 -10.69
C PRO A 82 3.46 -9.97 -11.32
N LEU A 83 3.25 -9.98 -12.64
CA LEU A 83 2.64 -8.88 -13.39
C LEU A 83 1.10 -8.85 -13.30
N ASN A 84 0.57 -9.05 -12.09
CA ASN A 84 -0.87 -9.09 -11.86
C ASN A 84 -1.46 -7.68 -11.67
N GLY A 85 -2.56 -7.39 -12.36
CA GLY A 85 -3.26 -6.10 -12.20
C GLY A 85 -2.62 -4.91 -12.94
N ILE A 86 -1.74 -5.14 -13.91
CA ILE A 86 -1.11 -4.07 -14.70
C ILE A 86 -1.98 -3.56 -15.87
N ALA A 87 -3.21 -4.05 -16.01
CA ALA A 87 -4.11 -3.62 -17.08
C ALA A 87 -4.36 -2.10 -17.00
N PRO A 88 -4.39 -1.36 -18.13
CA PRO A 88 -4.57 0.09 -18.13
C PRO A 88 -5.83 0.57 -17.38
N SER A 89 -6.93 -0.18 -17.48
CA SER A 89 -8.16 0.11 -16.73
C SER A 89 -7.97 0.02 -15.22
N ASN A 90 -7.18 -0.95 -14.75
CA ASN A 90 -6.85 -1.13 -13.35
C ASN A 90 -5.93 -0.01 -12.85
N ILE A 91 -4.89 0.36 -13.62
CA ILE A 91 -3.99 1.48 -13.29
C ILE A 91 -4.81 2.76 -13.11
N ARG A 92 -5.67 3.11 -14.07
CA ARG A 92 -6.56 4.29 -13.98
C ARG A 92 -7.45 4.25 -12.74
N ARG A 93 -8.04 3.10 -12.41
CA ARG A 93 -8.86 2.94 -11.20
C ARG A 93 -8.05 3.18 -9.93
N GLN A 94 -6.84 2.63 -9.85
CA GLN A 94 -6.01 2.75 -8.65
C GLN A 94 -5.46 4.17 -8.48
N VAL A 95 -5.01 4.82 -9.56
CA VAL A 95 -4.61 6.24 -9.54
C VAL A 95 -5.78 7.12 -9.11
N LYS A 96 -7.00 6.87 -9.62
CA LYS A 96 -8.21 7.57 -9.17
C LYS A 96 -8.43 7.39 -7.66
N ARG A 97 -8.30 6.17 -7.11
CA ARG A 97 -8.47 5.92 -5.67
C ARG A 97 -7.44 6.68 -4.84
N LEU A 98 -6.18 6.74 -5.28
CA LEU A 98 -5.14 7.52 -4.61
C LEU A 98 -5.49 9.01 -4.59
N ARG A 99 -5.99 9.53 -5.71
CA ARG A 99 -6.44 10.93 -5.84
C ARG A 99 -7.64 11.23 -4.95
N ASP A 100 -8.63 10.33 -4.93
CA ASP A 100 -9.85 10.50 -4.13
C ASP A 100 -9.56 10.48 -2.62
N LEU A 101 -8.43 9.89 -2.20
CA LEU A 101 -7.90 9.94 -0.82
C LEU A 101 -6.88 11.07 -0.59
N TYR A 102 -6.71 11.97 -1.56
CA TYR A 102 -5.76 13.10 -1.50
C TYR A 102 -4.29 12.69 -1.31
N PHE A 103 -3.90 11.46 -1.69
CA PHE A 103 -2.49 11.05 -1.70
C PHE A 103 -1.73 11.53 -2.93
N VAL A 104 -2.44 11.82 -4.02
CA VAL A 104 -1.86 12.32 -5.27
C VAL A 104 -2.74 13.41 -5.83
N GLU A 105 -2.12 14.40 -6.44
CA GLU A 105 -2.78 15.51 -7.12
C GLU A 105 -2.91 15.19 -8.62
N LYS A 106 -3.99 15.65 -9.25
CA LYS A 106 -4.14 15.60 -10.70
C LYS A 106 -3.78 16.95 -11.29
N VAL A 107 -2.77 16.98 -12.17
CA VAL A 107 -2.38 18.17 -12.95
C VAL A 107 -2.69 17.93 -14.42
N ARG A 108 -3.72 18.62 -14.95
CA ARG A 108 -4.25 18.41 -16.31
C ARG A 108 -4.62 16.94 -16.57
N ASN A 109 -3.77 16.17 -17.25
CA ASN A 109 -3.97 14.74 -17.54
C ASN A 109 -2.99 13.83 -16.80
N ASN A 110 -2.10 14.41 -15.99
CA ASN A 110 -1.03 13.75 -15.28
C ASN A 110 -1.28 13.78 -13.77
N TYR A 111 -0.43 13.06 -13.03
CA TYR A 111 -0.52 12.89 -11.58
C TYR A 111 0.85 13.07 -10.93
N ARG A 112 0.87 13.67 -9.73
CA ARG A 112 2.05 13.84 -8.89
C ARG A 112 1.70 13.64 -7.42
#